data_AF-A0AB34QKR6-F1
#
_entry.id   AF-A0AB34QKR6-F1
#
_cell.length_a   1.000
_cell.length_b   1.000
_cell.length_c   1.000
_cell.angle_alpha   90.00
_cell.angle_beta   90.00
_cell.angle_gamma   90.00
#
_symmetry.space_group_name_H-M   'P 1'
#
loop_
_entity.id
_entity.type
_entity.pdbx_description
1 polymer ?
#
loop_
_entity_poly.entity_id
_entity_poly.type
_entity_poly.pdbx_seq_one_letter_code
_entity_poly.pdbx_strand_id
1 'polypeptide(L)'
;MARRYGWCGILVWLVAFGAMAVGPTPGEYGTKQGWGSLQVSDKGGARHFEILAVGANGHTCSLEGTLQGEKAEVSDASDAPCRLSFKPVAGGFSIAALTQDSCRDYCGMRASFEGDYLQLPAGCTSAASSRRREAYLRDYRGKRYTEALAGMQAFASECGEFLNWLDRDRFANDRALTLLRLNRPQECLAALDQTMAGRSRDEASFQAELDKNSTMLPPSDWDAYLPIARSTWFNRKLCEAAKR
;
A
#
# COMPACT_ATOMS: atom_id res chain seq x y z
N MET A 1 33.60 52.20 55.86
CA MET A 1 33.62 50.83 55.32
C MET A 1 32.51 50.69 54.30
N ALA A 2 32.82 50.80 53.00
CA ALA A 2 31.84 50.73 51.92
C ALA A 2 31.96 49.39 51.18
N ARG A 3 30.88 48.60 51.18
CA ARG A 3 30.83 47.27 50.58
C ARG A 3 30.31 47.38 49.14
N ARG A 4 31.18 47.11 48.15
CA ARG A 4 30.83 47.02 46.73
C ARG A 4 30.21 45.64 46.46
N TYR A 5 29.00 45.61 45.91
CA TYR A 5 28.40 44.40 45.32
C TYR A 5 28.75 44.35 43.84
N GLY A 6 29.53 43.34 43.44
CA GLY A 6 29.82 43.03 42.05
C GLY A 6 28.72 42.15 41.47
N TRP A 7 28.06 42.63 40.42
CA TRP A 7 27.05 41.88 39.68
C TRP A 7 27.75 41.21 38.49
N CYS A 8 27.89 39.88 38.55
CA CYS A 8 28.47 39.09 37.46
C CYS A 8 27.32 38.59 36.58
N GLY A 9 27.10 39.24 35.44
CA GLY A 9 26.12 38.82 34.44
C GLY A 9 26.64 37.60 33.67
N ILE A 10 25.97 36.45 33.83
CA ILE A 10 26.20 35.26 33.00
C ILE A 10 25.32 35.39 31.76
N LEU A 11 25.95 35.63 30.61
CA LEU A 11 25.33 35.56 29.29
C LEU A 11 25.19 34.08 28.89
N VAL A 12 23.98 33.53 29.01
CA VAL A 12 23.63 32.21 28.47
C VAL A 12 23.34 32.38 26.98
N TRP A 13 24.25 31.90 26.13
CA TRP A 13 24.01 31.77 24.69
C TRP A 13 23.07 30.58 24.45
N LEU A 14 21.81 30.86 24.17
CA LEU A 14 20.86 29.88 23.64
C LEU A 14 21.23 29.60 22.18
N VAL A 15 21.96 28.50 21.95
CA VAL A 15 22.14 27.96 20.60
C VAL A 15 20.82 27.29 20.20
N ALA A 16 20.03 27.99 19.39
CA ALA A 16 18.88 27.40 18.74
C ALA A 16 19.36 26.42 17.67
N PHE A 17 19.36 25.13 17.98
CA PHE A 17 19.45 24.08 16.96
C PHE A 17 18.17 24.13 16.15
N GLY A 18 18.22 24.76 14.97
CA GLY A 18 17.18 24.61 13.98
C GLY A 18 17.05 23.12 13.64
N ALA A 19 15.90 22.53 13.91
CA ALA A 19 15.60 21.18 13.45
C ALA A 19 15.71 21.20 11.92
N MET A 20 16.76 20.61 11.37
CA MET A 20 16.82 20.38 9.94
C MET A 20 15.68 19.45 9.59
N ALA A 21 14.78 19.91 8.72
CA ALA A 21 13.73 19.13 8.10
C ALA A 21 14.32 17.83 7.53
N VAL A 22 14.10 16.70 8.22
CA VAL A 22 14.68 15.41 7.85
C VAL A 22 13.74 14.80 6.81
N GLY A 23 14.18 14.83 5.55
CA GLY A 23 13.49 14.13 4.47
C GLY A 23 13.38 12.62 4.72
N PRO A 24 12.61 11.90 3.89
CA PRO A 24 12.46 10.45 3.99
C PRO A 24 13.77 9.71 4.19
N THR A 25 13.77 8.73 5.09
CA THR A 25 14.92 7.84 5.30
C THR A 25 14.84 6.65 4.35
N PRO A 26 15.98 6.00 4.03
CA PRO A 26 15.98 4.79 3.21
C PRO A 26 15.03 3.72 3.75
N GLY A 27 14.29 3.08 2.85
CA GLY A 27 13.26 2.10 3.18
C GLY A 27 12.10 2.11 2.19
N GLU A 28 11.18 1.16 2.40
CA GLU A 28 9.93 1.06 1.64
C GLU A 28 8.77 1.66 2.43
N TYR A 29 7.96 2.46 1.75
CA TYR A 29 6.75 3.06 2.26
C TYR A 29 5.59 2.68 1.34
N GLY A 30 4.39 2.56 1.90
CA GLY A 30 3.19 2.22 1.16
C GLY A 30 2.01 3.06 1.60
N THR A 31 1.07 3.27 0.70
CA THR A 31 -0.19 3.89 1.03
C THR A 31 -1.12 2.87 1.67
N LYS A 32 -2.02 3.35 2.54
CA LYS A 32 -3.15 2.51 2.97
C LYS A 32 -3.95 2.10 1.75
N GLN A 33 -4.48 0.89 1.77
CA GLN A 33 -5.14 0.27 0.62
C GLN A 33 -4.21 0.04 -0.59
N GLY A 34 -2.89 0.11 -0.42
CA GLY A 34 -1.89 -0.42 -1.36
C GLY A 34 -1.91 0.16 -2.77
N TRP A 35 -2.47 1.35 -2.96
CA TRP A 35 -2.57 1.98 -4.29
C TRP A 35 -1.26 2.66 -4.73
N GLY A 36 -0.34 2.91 -3.80
CA GLY A 36 0.96 3.52 -4.09
C GLY A 36 2.09 3.01 -3.21
N SER A 37 3.30 3.08 -3.75
CA SER A 37 4.56 2.72 -3.09
C SER A 37 5.58 3.84 -3.27
N LEU A 38 6.39 4.05 -2.22
CA LEU A 38 7.57 4.91 -2.24
C LEU A 38 8.77 4.07 -1.79
N GLN A 39 9.79 3.97 -2.64
CA GLN A 39 11.09 3.43 -2.27
C GLN A 39 12.06 4.59 -2.06
N VAL A 40 12.79 4.57 -0.95
CA VAL A 40 13.90 5.50 -0.69
C VAL A 40 15.18 4.71 -0.54
N SER A 41 16.26 5.14 -1.17
CA SER A 41 17.58 4.49 -1.12
C SER A 41 18.71 5.53 -1.07
N ASP A 42 19.85 5.12 -0.54
CA ASP A 42 21.08 5.92 -0.66
C ASP A 42 21.83 5.51 -1.93
N LYS A 43 22.09 6.46 -2.83
CA LYS A 43 22.88 6.25 -4.04
C LYS A 43 23.79 7.46 -4.28
N GLY A 44 25.09 7.20 -4.38
CA GLY A 44 26.09 8.25 -4.59
C GLY A 44 26.19 9.31 -3.49
N GLY A 45 25.81 8.98 -2.25
CA GLY A 45 25.79 9.93 -1.12
C GLY A 45 24.57 10.85 -1.07
N ALA A 46 23.61 10.67 -1.99
CA ALA A 46 22.32 11.34 -1.98
C ALA A 46 21.20 10.33 -1.75
N ARG A 47 20.07 10.82 -1.22
CA ARG A 47 18.86 10.00 -1.09
C ARG A 47 18.06 10.08 -2.37
N HIS A 48 17.84 8.94 -2.98
CA HIS A 48 16.99 8.79 -4.15
C HIS A 48 15.63 8.24 -3.74
N PHE A 49 14.60 8.66 -4.45
CA PHE A 49 13.25 8.16 -4.27
C PHE A 49 12.69 7.64 -5.60
N GLU A 50 11.79 6.68 -5.50
CA GLU A 50 10.95 6.19 -6.59
C GLU A 50 9.52 6.06 -6.06
N ILE A 51 8.56 6.66 -6.75
CA ILE A 51 7.13 6.57 -6.46
C ILE A 51 6.44 5.89 -7.64
N LEU A 52 5.67 4.85 -7.31
CA LEU A 52 4.72 4.24 -8.22
C LEU A 52 3.33 4.34 -7.58
N ALA A 53 2.35 4.79 -8.33
CA ALA A 53 0.95 4.78 -7.90
C ALA A 53 0.03 4.29 -9.01
N VAL A 54 -1.01 3.56 -8.64
CA VAL A 54 -2.01 3.01 -9.54
C VAL A 54 -3.35 3.66 -9.24
N GLY A 55 -3.91 4.30 -10.25
CA GLY A 55 -5.25 4.86 -10.24
C GLY A 55 -6.26 3.95 -10.93
N ALA A 56 -7.47 4.49 -11.10
CA ALA A 56 -8.55 3.76 -11.75
C ALA A 56 -8.23 3.47 -13.22
N ASN A 57 -8.82 2.39 -13.75
CA ASN A 57 -8.64 1.96 -15.15
C ASN A 57 -7.17 1.72 -15.53
N GLY A 58 -6.37 1.20 -14.59
CA GLY A 58 -4.96 0.87 -14.83
C GLY A 58 -4.04 2.06 -15.15
N HIS A 59 -4.48 3.30 -14.95
CA HIS A 59 -3.60 4.46 -15.09
C HIS A 59 -2.56 4.47 -13.96
N THR A 60 -1.35 4.89 -14.26
CA THR A 60 -0.25 4.91 -13.28
C THR A 60 0.41 6.28 -13.19
N CYS A 61 1.03 6.55 -12.05
CA CYS A 61 2.05 7.58 -11.89
C CYS A 61 3.40 6.90 -11.65
N SER A 62 4.47 7.40 -12.27
CA SER A 62 5.84 6.94 -12.03
C SER A 62 6.76 8.15 -11.91
N LEU A 63 7.39 8.35 -10.76
CA LEU A 63 8.29 9.47 -10.50
C LEU A 63 9.54 8.97 -9.80
N GLU A 64 10.71 9.36 -10.28
CA GLU A 64 11.96 9.09 -9.58
C GLU A 64 12.85 10.33 -9.55
N GLY A 65 13.67 10.46 -8.51
CA GLY A 65 14.54 11.62 -8.39
C GLY A 65 15.41 11.60 -7.16
N THR A 66 15.95 12.78 -6.84
CA THR A 66 16.83 12.97 -5.68
C THR A 66 16.13 13.87 -4.66
N LEU A 67 16.12 13.44 -3.40
CA LEU A 67 15.59 14.22 -2.28
C LEU A 67 16.56 15.34 -1.89
N GLN A 68 16.00 16.52 -1.67
CA GLN A 68 16.64 17.70 -1.11
C GLN A 68 15.92 18.06 0.20
N GLY A 69 16.23 17.33 1.27
CA GLY A 69 15.46 17.38 2.52
C GLY A 69 14.02 16.87 2.28
N GLU A 70 13.03 17.68 2.64
CA GLU A 70 11.60 17.38 2.47
C GLU A 70 11.05 17.76 1.08
N LYS A 71 11.92 17.97 0.09
CA LYS A 71 11.51 18.34 -1.27
C LYS A 71 12.23 17.49 -2.29
N ALA A 72 11.66 17.41 -3.49
CA ALA A 72 12.34 16.87 -4.65
C ALA A 72 11.97 17.65 -5.91
N GLU A 73 12.82 17.53 -6.91
CA GLU A 73 12.59 18.02 -8.26
C GLU A 73 12.84 16.88 -9.26
N VAL A 74 11.93 16.71 -10.22
CA VAL A 74 11.96 15.71 -11.29
C VAL A 74 11.73 16.44 -12.62
N SER A 75 12.54 16.18 -13.63
CA SER A 75 12.62 17.03 -14.84
C SER A 75 12.84 16.26 -16.15
N ASP A 76 12.54 14.96 -16.19
CA ASP A 76 12.72 14.06 -17.33
C ASP A 76 11.51 13.97 -18.27
N ALA A 77 10.30 14.32 -17.82
CA ALA A 77 9.07 14.17 -18.61
C ALA A 77 8.50 15.47 -19.19
N SER A 78 8.95 16.64 -18.71
CA SER A 78 8.37 17.95 -19.05
C SER A 78 9.43 19.05 -19.10
N ASP A 79 9.17 20.11 -19.88
CA ASP A 79 10.05 21.29 -19.99
C ASP A 79 10.15 22.06 -18.65
N ALA A 80 9.08 22.00 -17.85
CA ALA A 80 9.05 22.57 -16.51
C ALA A 80 9.16 21.44 -15.47
N PRO A 81 10.05 21.59 -14.47
CA PRO A 81 10.28 20.52 -13.51
C PRO A 81 9.06 20.28 -12.60
N CYS A 82 8.71 19.01 -12.38
CA CYS A 82 7.79 18.60 -11.33
C CYS A 82 8.50 18.69 -9.97
N ARG A 83 7.98 19.57 -9.10
CA ARG A 83 8.46 19.73 -7.72
C ARG A 83 7.50 19.07 -6.75
N LEU A 84 8.06 18.36 -5.79
CA LEU A 84 7.32 17.62 -4.76
C LEU A 84 7.67 18.12 -3.37
N SER A 85 6.73 17.95 -2.44
CA SER A 85 6.97 18.06 -1.00
C SER A 85 6.68 16.75 -0.29
N PHE A 86 7.49 16.45 0.72
CA PHE A 86 7.41 15.28 1.59
C PHE A 86 7.25 15.79 3.02
N LYS A 87 6.01 16.01 3.46
CA LYS A 87 5.73 16.54 4.79
C LYS A 87 5.66 15.40 5.82
N PRO A 88 6.40 15.45 6.94
CA PRO A 88 6.32 14.41 7.95
C PRO A 88 4.90 14.24 8.50
N VAL A 89 4.46 12.99 8.63
CA VAL A 89 3.24 12.59 9.34
C VAL A 89 3.56 11.44 10.30
N ALA A 90 2.60 11.07 11.15
CA ALA A 90 2.77 9.91 12.02
C ALA A 90 3.03 8.65 11.18
N GLY A 91 4.23 8.07 11.32
CA GLY A 91 4.63 6.83 10.64
C GLY A 91 5.09 6.99 9.19
N GLY A 92 5.26 8.21 8.67
CA GLY A 92 5.72 8.39 7.29
C GLY A 92 5.67 9.82 6.79
N PHE A 93 5.29 10.00 5.51
CA PHE A 93 5.27 11.30 4.84
C PHE A 93 3.99 11.48 4.02
N SER A 94 3.44 12.69 4.06
CA SER A 94 2.42 13.14 3.11
C SER A 94 3.11 13.77 1.91
N ILE A 95 2.88 13.20 0.72
CA ILE A 95 3.48 13.63 -0.53
C ILE A 95 2.46 14.48 -1.30
N ALA A 96 2.89 15.65 -1.77
CA ALA A 96 2.06 16.55 -2.56
C ALA A 96 2.85 17.24 -3.67
N ALA A 97 2.17 17.56 -4.77
CA ALA A 97 2.75 18.35 -5.85
C ALA A 97 2.88 19.82 -5.43
N LEU A 98 4.03 20.43 -5.69
CA LEU A 98 4.24 21.88 -5.58
C LEU A 98 4.01 22.59 -6.91
N THR A 99 4.10 21.86 -8.02
CA THR A 99 3.87 22.33 -9.40
C THR A 99 2.90 21.38 -10.09
N GLN A 100 1.60 21.58 -9.85
CA GLN A 100 0.58 20.60 -10.19
C GLN A 100 0.50 20.27 -11.69
N ASP A 101 0.61 21.28 -12.55
CA ASP A 101 0.55 21.09 -14.00
C ASP A 101 1.73 20.25 -14.51
N SER A 102 2.97 20.60 -14.13
CA SER A 102 4.16 19.84 -14.52
C SER A 102 4.18 18.42 -13.96
N CYS A 103 3.66 18.21 -12.75
CA CYS A 103 3.60 16.89 -12.15
C CYS A 103 2.52 15.99 -12.77
N ARG A 104 1.53 16.56 -13.47
CA ARG A 104 0.51 15.77 -14.18
C ARG A 104 1.09 14.94 -15.31
N ASP A 105 2.18 15.39 -15.93
CA ASP A 105 2.83 14.70 -17.05
C ASP A 105 3.42 13.33 -16.65
N TYR A 106 3.62 13.11 -15.35
CA TYR A 106 4.09 11.84 -14.78
C TYR A 106 2.98 10.84 -14.49
N CYS A 107 1.72 11.23 -14.70
CA CYS A 107 0.55 10.46 -14.32
C CYS A 107 -0.40 10.27 -15.50
N GLY A 108 -0.94 9.07 -15.64
CA GLY A 108 -2.13 8.85 -16.47
C GLY A 108 -3.34 9.62 -15.92
N MET A 109 -4.32 9.94 -16.77
CA MET A 109 -5.46 10.83 -16.45
C MET A 109 -6.28 10.48 -15.19
N ARG A 110 -6.19 9.24 -14.71
CA ARG A 110 -6.94 8.77 -13.53
C ARG A 110 -6.04 8.28 -12.40
N ALA A 111 -4.76 8.64 -12.43
CA ALA A 111 -3.80 8.34 -11.38
C ALA A 111 -3.34 9.63 -10.70
N SER A 112 -3.04 9.51 -9.42
CA SER A 112 -2.34 10.53 -8.63
C SER A 112 -1.36 9.82 -7.70
N PHE A 113 -0.24 10.47 -7.40
CA PHE A 113 0.73 10.04 -6.39
C PHE A 113 0.53 10.76 -5.05
N GLU A 114 -0.37 11.74 -4.98
CA GLU A 114 -0.50 12.57 -3.79
C GLU A 114 -1.23 11.80 -2.68
N GLY A 115 -0.67 11.79 -1.47
CA GLY A 115 -1.22 11.07 -0.34
C GLY A 115 -0.20 10.71 0.74
N ASP A 116 -0.64 9.97 1.74
CA ASP A 116 0.20 9.54 2.85
C ASP A 116 0.88 8.20 2.54
N TYR A 117 2.21 8.20 2.61
CA TYR A 117 3.09 7.04 2.44
C TYR A 117 3.70 6.69 3.79
N LEU A 118 3.28 5.56 4.34
CA LEU A 118 3.68 5.11 5.66
C LEU A 118 4.79 4.07 5.54
N GLN A 119 5.75 4.12 6.46
CA GLN A 119 6.85 3.17 6.51
C GLN A 119 6.28 1.76 6.62
N LEU A 120 6.64 0.89 5.68
CA LEU A 120 6.18 -0.48 5.71
C LEU A 120 6.82 -1.23 6.89
N PRO A 121 6.04 -2.04 7.63
CA PRO A 121 6.62 -3.03 8.54
C PRO A 121 7.61 -3.92 7.78
N ALA A 122 8.67 -4.38 8.46
CA ALA A 122 9.71 -5.19 7.83
C ALA A 122 9.16 -6.47 7.16
N GLY A 123 8.07 -7.05 7.69
CA GLY A 123 7.39 -8.20 7.11
C GLY A 123 6.51 -7.90 5.90
N CYS A 124 6.35 -6.62 5.53
CA CYS A 124 5.43 -6.13 4.49
C CYS A 124 6.11 -5.47 3.30
N THR A 125 7.44 -5.34 3.32
CA THR A 125 8.21 -4.95 2.13
C THR A 125 7.90 -5.86 0.95
N SER A 126 8.07 -5.38 -0.28
CA SER A 126 7.79 -6.14 -1.49
C SER A 126 8.47 -7.52 -1.48
N ALA A 127 9.75 -7.54 -1.11
CA ALA A 127 10.52 -8.77 -1.01
C ALA A 127 10.04 -9.68 0.14
N ALA A 128 9.71 -9.13 1.32
CA ALA A 128 9.24 -9.94 2.44
C ALA A 128 7.84 -10.51 2.18
N SER A 129 6.92 -9.69 1.66
CA SER A 129 5.57 -10.07 1.27
C SER A 129 5.59 -11.21 0.25
N SER A 130 6.44 -11.10 -0.78
CA SER A 130 6.63 -12.15 -1.79
C SER A 130 7.09 -13.47 -1.17
N ARG A 131 8.15 -13.44 -0.33
CA ARG A 131 8.65 -14.63 0.36
C ARG A 131 7.62 -15.28 1.28
N ARG A 132 6.85 -14.47 2.03
CA ARG A 132 5.80 -14.96 2.93
C ARG A 132 4.65 -15.61 2.16
N ARG A 133 4.26 -15.01 1.03
CA ARG A 133 3.29 -15.59 0.11
C ARG A 133 3.73 -16.93 -0.43
N GLU A 134 4.95 -17.01 -0.94
CA GLU A 134 5.52 -18.27 -1.40
C GLU A 134 5.56 -19.33 -0.29
N ALA A 135 5.88 -18.93 0.95
CA ALA A 135 5.95 -19.83 2.08
C ALA A 135 4.59 -20.47 2.42
N TYR A 136 3.52 -19.68 2.63
CA TYR A 136 2.22 -20.27 2.95
C TYR A 136 1.62 -21.04 1.76
N LEU A 137 1.91 -20.65 0.51
CA LEU A 137 1.47 -21.40 -0.67
C LEU A 137 2.23 -22.74 -0.79
N ARG A 138 3.51 -22.77 -0.43
CA ARG A 138 4.29 -24.01 -0.34
C ARG A 138 3.72 -24.92 0.75
N ASP A 139 3.33 -24.39 1.90
CA ASP A 139 2.68 -25.17 2.95
C ASP A 139 1.33 -25.73 2.48
N TYR A 140 0.51 -24.92 1.81
CA TYR A 140 -0.75 -25.37 1.20
C TYR A 140 -0.53 -26.51 0.19
N ARG A 141 0.42 -26.35 -0.74
CA ARG A 141 0.77 -27.39 -1.74
C ARG A 141 1.31 -28.66 -1.07
N GLY A 142 2.06 -28.51 0.02
CA GLY A 142 2.54 -29.58 0.87
C GLY A 142 1.47 -30.21 1.79
N LYS A 143 0.21 -29.81 1.66
CA LYS A 143 -0.93 -30.24 2.49
C LYS A 143 -0.79 -29.91 3.99
N ARG A 144 0.13 -29.01 4.33
CA ARG A 144 0.32 -28.43 5.66
C ARG A 144 -0.64 -27.25 5.85
N TYR A 145 -1.93 -27.56 5.86
CA TYR A 145 -2.98 -26.54 5.77
C TYR A 145 -3.09 -25.68 7.04
N THR A 146 -2.78 -26.23 8.21
CA THR A 146 -2.75 -25.49 9.47
C THR A 146 -1.65 -24.43 9.45
N GLU A 147 -0.45 -24.80 9.00
CA GLU A 147 0.71 -23.93 8.86
C GLU A 147 0.47 -22.86 7.78
N ALA A 148 -0.11 -23.26 6.65
CA ALA A 148 -0.50 -22.32 5.61
C ALA A 148 -1.48 -21.26 6.14
N LEU A 149 -2.52 -21.67 6.87
CA LEU A 149 -3.50 -20.74 7.44
C LEU A 149 -2.87 -19.82 8.49
N ALA A 150 -1.99 -20.35 9.36
CA ALA A 150 -1.28 -19.54 10.35
C ALA A 150 -0.37 -18.49 9.67
N GLY A 151 0.37 -18.88 8.62
CA GLY A 151 1.19 -17.97 7.83
C GLY A 151 0.38 -16.88 7.13
N MET A 152 -0.78 -17.24 6.57
CA MET A 152 -1.74 -16.28 6.01
C MET A 152 -2.25 -15.29 7.07
N GLN A 153 -2.66 -15.78 8.25
CA GLN A 153 -3.16 -14.93 9.34
C GLN A 153 -2.11 -13.94 9.83
N ALA A 154 -0.87 -14.41 10.05
CA ALA A 154 0.23 -13.55 10.45
C ALA A 154 0.51 -12.47 9.38
N PHE A 155 0.51 -12.85 8.10
CA PHE A 155 0.68 -11.90 7.00
C PHE A 155 -0.44 -10.84 6.96
N ALA A 156 -1.70 -11.26 7.05
CA ALA A 156 -2.84 -10.34 7.02
C ALA A 156 -2.86 -9.39 8.23
N SER A 157 -2.46 -9.87 9.42
CA SER A 157 -2.44 -9.05 10.62
C SER A 157 -1.40 -7.93 10.58
N GLU A 158 -0.30 -8.14 9.86
CA GLU A 158 0.80 -7.17 9.78
C GLU A 158 0.68 -6.28 8.54
N CYS A 159 0.27 -6.85 7.40
CA CYS A 159 0.35 -6.19 6.09
C CYS A 159 -1.02 -5.86 5.49
N GLY A 160 -2.12 -6.29 6.11
CA GLY A 160 -3.46 -6.22 5.52
C GLY A 160 -3.91 -4.80 5.16
N GLU A 161 -3.49 -3.79 5.92
CA GLU A 161 -3.83 -2.38 5.62
C GLU A 161 -3.15 -1.82 4.37
N PHE A 162 -2.05 -2.44 3.92
CA PHE A 162 -1.25 -2.04 2.77
C PHE A 162 -1.57 -2.86 1.51
N LEU A 163 -2.51 -3.80 1.58
CA LEU A 163 -2.91 -4.57 0.41
C LEU A 163 -3.91 -3.78 -0.45
N ASN A 164 -3.67 -3.74 -1.75
CA ASN A 164 -4.67 -3.26 -2.70
C ASN A 164 -5.87 -4.20 -2.79
N TRP A 165 -6.97 -3.67 -3.31
CA TRP A 165 -8.25 -4.36 -3.34
C TRP A 165 -8.23 -5.65 -4.17
N LEU A 166 -7.45 -5.71 -5.26
CA LEU A 166 -7.27 -6.95 -6.04
C LEU A 166 -6.56 -8.02 -5.21
N ASP A 167 -5.46 -7.64 -4.54
CA ASP A 167 -4.65 -8.57 -3.76
C ASP A 167 -5.35 -9.04 -2.49
N ARG A 168 -6.15 -8.18 -1.85
CA ARG A 168 -7.02 -8.59 -0.74
C ARG A 168 -8.00 -9.68 -1.16
N ASP A 169 -8.63 -9.53 -2.32
CA ASP A 169 -9.63 -10.49 -2.79
C ASP A 169 -9.00 -11.79 -3.30
N ARG A 170 -7.81 -11.73 -3.92
CA ARG A 170 -6.99 -12.91 -4.21
C ARG A 170 -6.61 -13.65 -2.93
N PHE A 171 -6.14 -12.92 -1.93
CA PHE A 171 -5.77 -13.48 -0.63
C PHE A 171 -6.96 -14.13 0.08
N ALA A 172 -8.14 -13.51 0.03
CA ALA A 172 -9.37 -14.08 0.57
C ALA A 172 -9.73 -15.43 -0.10
N ASN A 173 -9.53 -15.55 -1.42
CA ASN A 173 -9.72 -16.80 -2.16
C ASN A 173 -8.75 -17.91 -1.73
N ASP A 174 -7.46 -17.59 -1.58
CA ASP A 174 -6.46 -18.55 -1.12
C ASP A 174 -6.75 -19.03 0.32
N ARG A 175 -7.15 -18.10 1.18
CA ARG A 175 -7.55 -18.40 2.57
C ARG A 175 -8.81 -19.27 2.62
N ALA A 176 -9.80 -18.98 1.78
CA ALA A 176 -11.05 -19.74 1.68
C ALA A 176 -10.80 -21.21 1.35
N LEU A 177 -9.96 -21.48 0.34
CA LEU A 177 -9.57 -22.85 -0.01
C LEU A 177 -8.79 -23.55 1.10
N THR A 178 -7.91 -22.83 1.79
CA THR A 178 -7.18 -23.39 2.94
C THR A 178 -8.13 -23.78 4.07
N LEU A 179 -9.11 -22.93 4.39
CA LEU A 179 -10.15 -23.21 5.38
C LEU A 179 -11.02 -24.40 4.98
N LEU A 180 -11.38 -24.51 3.70
CA LEU A 180 -12.11 -25.67 3.19
C LEU A 180 -11.33 -26.97 3.38
N ARG A 181 -10.02 -26.98 3.11
CA ARG A 181 -9.15 -28.16 3.31
C ARG A 181 -9.00 -28.57 4.78
N LEU A 182 -9.23 -27.64 5.69
CA LEU A 182 -9.30 -27.89 7.13
C LEU A 182 -10.70 -28.27 7.63
N ASN A 183 -11.66 -28.53 6.73
CA ASN A 183 -13.05 -28.83 7.05
C ASN A 183 -13.75 -27.70 7.83
N ARG A 184 -13.45 -26.44 7.48
CA ARG A 184 -14.03 -25.22 8.09
C ARG A 184 -14.89 -24.46 7.08
N PRO A 185 -16.00 -25.03 6.59
CA PRO A 185 -16.79 -24.45 5.49
C PRO A 185 -17.43 -23.10 5.85
N GLN A 186 -17.84 -22.91 7.11
CA GLN A 186 -18.43 -21.62 7.55
C GLN A 186 -17.40 -20.48 7.47
N GLU A 187 -16.17 -20.72 7.90
CA GLU A 187 -15.10 -19.73 7.82
C GLU A 187 -14.61 -19.52 6.40
N CYS A 188 -14.63 -20.57 5.56
CA CYS A 188 -14.39 -20.41 4.13
C CYS A 188 -15.38 -19.40 3.53
N LEU A 189 -16.68 -19.56 3.79
CA LEU A 189 -17.71 -18.64 3.28
C LEU A 189 -17.50 -17.23 3.81
N ALA A 190 -17.18 -17.08 5.10
CA ALA A 190 -16.90 -15.79 5.70
C ALA A 190 -15.70 -15.09 5.05
N ALA A 191 -14.65 -15.82 4.64
CA ALA A 191 -13.53 -15.24 3.91
C ALA A 191 -13.96 -14.73 2.52
N LEU A 192 -14.80 -15.47 1.80
CA LEU A 192 -15.31 -15.07 0.48
C LEU A 192 -16.35 -13.95 0.56
N ASP A 193 -17.09 -13.83 1.66
CA ASP A 193 -18.07 -12.75 1.87
C ASP A 193 -17.40 -11.37 1.97
N GLN A 194 -16.09 -11.32 2.23
CA GLN A 194 -15.30 -10.09 2.31
C GLN A 194 -14.86 -9.56 0.93
N THR A 195 -14.97 -10.36 -0.13
CA THR A 195 -14.57 -9.94 -1.48
C THR A 195 -15.67 -9.11 -2.13
N MET A 196 -15.31 -8.27 -3.11
CA MET A 196 -16.28 -7.48 -3.88
C MET A 196 -17.29 -8.39 -4.62
N ALA A 197 -16.85 -9.56 -5.10
CA ALA A 197 -17.69 -10.59 -5.72
C ALA A 197 -18.40 -11.53 -4.71
N GLY A 198 -18.26 -11.29 -3.40
CA GLY A 198 -18.72 -12.19 -2.36
C GLY A 198 -20.24 -12.41 -2.37
N ARG A 199 -21.01 -11.41 -2.80
CA ARG A 199 -22.47 -11.44 -2.85
C ARG A 199 -23.06 -11.89 -4.19
N SER A 200 -22.22 -12.04 -5.21
CA SER A 200 -22.62 -12.51 -6.54
C SER A 200 -22.29 -13.99 -6.75
N ARG A 201 -22.84 -14.57 -7.83
CA ARG A 201 -22.70 -15.99 -8.17
C ARG A 201 -22.12 -16.23 -9.57
N ASP A 202 -22.13 -15.19 -10.37
CA ASP A 202 -21.73 -15.15 -11.76
C ASP A 202 -21.55 -13.68 -12.19
N GLU A 203 -21.13 -13.50 -13.43
CA GLU A 203 -20.83 -12.19 -14.02
C GLU A 203 -22.06 -11.28 -14.08
N ALA A 204 -23.23 -11.83 -14.40
CA ALA A 204 -24.48 -11.07 -14.51
C ALA A 204 -24.96 -10.55 -13.14
N SER A 205 -24.98 -11.41 -12.12
CA SER A 205 -25.30 -11.00 -10.75
C SER A 205 -24.26 -10.06 -10.16
N PHE A 206 -22.99 -10.18 -10.56
CA PHE A 206 -21.95 -9.24 -10.14
C PHE A 206 -22.17 -7.85 -10.73
N GLN A 207 -22.45 -7.76 -12.04
CA GLN A 207 -22.77 -6.49 -12.69
C GLN A 207 -24.00 -5.85 -12.03
N ALA A 208 -25.06 -6.62 -11.78
CA ALA A 208 -26.26 -6.11 -11.11
C ALA A 208 -25.98 -5.59 -9.69
N GLU A 209 -25.09 -6.23 -8.93
CA GLU A 209 -24.67 -5.73 -7.61
C GLU A 209 -23.83 -4.45 -7.71
N LEU A 210 -22.95 -4.33 -8.70
CA LEU A 210 -22.20 -3.10 -8.96
C LEU A 210 -23.15 -1.94 -9.31
N ASP A 211 -24.09 -2.17 -10.23
CA ASP A 211 -25.09 -1.18 -10.65
C ASP A 211 -25.97 -0.72 -9.48
N LYS A 212 -26.45 -1.67 -8.67
CA LYS A 212 -27.23 -1.39 -7.46
C LYS A 212 -26.48 -0.51 -6.46
N ASN A 213 -25.16 -0.69 -6.35
CA ASN A 213 -24.31 0.09 -5.47
C ASN A 213 -23.73 1.34 -6.17
N SER A 214 -24.21 1.69 -7.37
CA SER A 214 -23.69 2.81 -8.17
C SER A 214 -22.16 2.77 -8.32
N THR A 215 -21.60 1.57 -8.34
CA THR A 215 -20.16 1.32 -8.51
C THR A 215 -19.93 0.91 -9.94
N MET A 216 -19.03 1.59 -10.64
CA MET A 216 -18.61 1.21 -11.99
C MET A 216 -17.15 0.81 -11.93
N LEU A 217 -16.82 -0.40 -12.38
CA LEU A 217 -15.44 -0.78 -12.66
C LEU A 217 -15.10 -0.35 -14.08
N PRO A 218 -14.13 0.55 -14.28
CA PRO A 218 -13.60 0.84 -15.61
C PRO A 218 -13.07 -0.43 -16.30
N PRO A 219 -12.99 -0.46 -17.64
CA PRO A 219 -12.62 -1.66 -18.39
C PRO A 219 -11.39 -2.40 -17.86
N SER A 220 -10.27 -1.71 -17.59
CA SER A 220 -9.06 -2.38 -17.11
C SER A 220 -9.20 -2.94 -15.70
N ASP A 221 -9.98 -2.28 -14.83
CA ASP A 221 -10.25 -2.77 -13.47
C ASP A 221 -11.20 -3.97 -13.50
N TRP A 222 -12.19 -3.94 -14.39
CA TRP A 222 -13.08 -5.07 -14.66
C TRP A 222 -12.29 -6.28 -15.16
N ASP A 223 -11.46 -6.10 -16.19
CA ASP A 223 -10.66 -7.17 -16.78
C ASP A 223 -9.68 -7.78 -15.76
N ALA A 224 -9.08 -6.93 -14.92
CA ALA A 224 -8.19 -7.38 -13.85
C ALA A 224 -8.92 -8.14 -12.74
N TYR A 225 -10.16 -7.75 -12.42
CA TYR A 225 -10.93 -8.32 -11.31
C TYR A 225 -11.73 -9.57 -11.69
N LEU A 226 -12.21 -9.68 -12.92
CA LEU A 226 -13.11 -10.75 -13.34
C LEU A 226 -12.54 -12.17 -13.10
N PRO A 227 -11.24 -12.47 -13.32
CA PRO A 227 -10.66 -13.77 -12.95
C PRO A 227 -10.69 -14.05 -11.43
N ILE A 228 -10.57 -13.01 -10.59
CA ILE A 228 -10.66 -13.10 -9.12
C ILE A 228 -12.11 -13.36 -8.71
N ALA A 229 -13.07 -12.68 -9.33
CA ALA A 229 -14.49 -12.89 -9.13
C ALA A 229 -14.91 -14.33 -9.49
N ARG A 230 -14.45 -14.83 -10.64
CA ARG A 230 -14.68 -16.23 -11.06
C ARG A 230 -14.12 -17.24 -10.06
N SER A 231 -12.94 -16.98 -9.51
CA SER A 231 -12.35 -17.80 -8.43
C SER A 231 -13.22 -17.78 -7.18
N THR A 232 -13.74 -16.60 -6.80
CA THR A 232 -14.65 -16.43 -5.66
C THR A 232 -15.90 -17.28 -5.82
N TRP A 233 -16.58 -17.22 -6.97
CA TRP A 233 -17.80 -17.98 -7.21
C TRP A 233 -17.55 -19.49 -7.23
N PHE A 234 -16.44 -19.92 -7.84
CA PHE A 234 -16.04 -21.32 -7.86
C PHE A 234 -15.77 -21.83 -6.44
N ASN A 235 -14.94 -21.13 -5.66
CA ASN A 235 -14.60 -21.50 -4.30
C ASN A 235 -15.82 -21.49 -3.38
N ARG A 236 -16.75 -20.54 -3.58
CA ARG A 236 -18.00 -20.48 -2.83
C ARG A 236 -18.84 -21.74 -3.02
N LYS A 237 -19.00 -22.22 -4.27
CA LYS A 237 -19.73 -23.47 -4.56
C LYS A 237 -19.12 -24.65 -3.81
N LEU A 238 -17.79 -24.74 -3.76
CA LEU A 238 -17.09 -25.79 -3.00
C LEU A 238 -17.38 -25.71 -1.50
N CYS A 239 -17.34 -24.50 -0.93
CA CYS A 239 -17.57 -24.31 0.50
C CYS A 239 -19.02 -24.50 0.92
N GLU A 240 -19.98 -24.16 0.07
CA GLU A 240 -21.40 -24.45 0.28
C GLU A 240 -21.70 -25.95 0.18
N ALA A 241 -21.05 -26.65 -0.74
CA ALA A 241 -21.19 -28.10 -0.87
C ALA A 241 -20.67 -28.83 0.37
N ALA A 242 -19.56 -28.38 0.96
CA ALA A 242 -18.97 -28.97 2.17
C ALA A 242 -19.73 -28.63 3.48
N LYS A 243 -20.72 -27.73 3.44
CA LYS A 243 -21.62 -27.46 4.58
C LYS A 243 -22.71 -28.52 4.71
N ARG A 244 -23.00 -29.26 3.63
CA ARG A 244 -24.03 -30.29 3.55
C ARG A 244 -23.45 -31.63 4.01
#